data_AF-A0A529L8P3-F1
#
_entry.id   AF-A0A529L8P3-F1
#
_cell.length_a   1.000
_cell.length_b   1.000
_cell.length_c   1.000
_cell.angle_alpha   90.00
_cell.angle_beta   90.00
_cell.angle_gamma   90.00
#
_symmetry.space_group_name_H-M   'P 1'
#
loop_
_entity.id
_entity.type
_entity.pdbx_description
1 polymer ?
#
loop_
_entity_poly.entity_id
_entity_poly.type
_entity_poly.pdbx_seq_one_letter_code
_entity_poly.pdbx_strand_id
1 'polypeptide(L)'
;MTSLTLNKITSQRGISVGEATKKIADLGWNPSYVQEAMTFPTDYKINKTPRDPMKQVLRSYFPMQEEKDNRVYGALDAALRGDMFRNVEPRWVEWMKLFLAIIPFPEISAARSMAMVARIAPGEELRTGFTMQMIDEFRHSTIQMNLKKWYMENYIDPAGFDITEEAFGKCYATTIGRQFAEGFITGDTMTAACMYLTVVAETAFTNTLFVAMPSEAARNGDYALPTVFLSVQSDESRHIGNGHSLLMASLGCHDRYCADHGS
;
A
#
# COMPACT_ATOMS: atom_id res chain seq x y z
N MET A 1 -35.38 -4.02 -33.57
CA MET A 1 -34.42 -3.52 -32.55
C MET A 1 -35.13 -3.49 -31.21
N THR A 2 -34.77 -4.37 -30.29
CA THR A 2 -35.33 -4.39 -28.94
C THR A 2 -34.83 -3.18 -28.18
N SER A 3 -35.74 -2.26 -27.81
CA SER A 3 -35.39 -1.06 -27.05
C SER A 3 -34.71 -1.44 -25.72
N LEU A 4 -33.52 -0.86 -25.51
CA LEU A 4 -32.76 -0.91 -24.26
C LEU A 4 -33.50 -0.05 -23.24
N THR A 5 -34.01 -0.66 -22.17
CA THR A 5 -34.72 0.04 -21.09
C THR A 5 -33.91 -0.02 -19.81
N LEU A 6 -34.06 0.98 -18.93
CA LEU A 6 -33.37 1.02 -17.63
C LEU A 6 -33.62 -0.26 -16.81
N ASN A 7 -34.86 -0.77 -16.80
CA ASN A 7 -35.20 -2.02 -16.13
C ASN A 7 -34.43 -3.23 -16.69
N LYS A 8 -34.18 -3.26 -18.01
CA LYS A 8 -33.36 -4.33 -18.62
C LYS A 8 -31.88 -4.20 -18.31
N ILE A 9 -31.39 -2.98 -18.09
CA ILE A 9 -30.01 -2.71 -17.70
C ILE A 9 -29.80 -3.12 -16.23
N THR A 10 -30.71 -2.72 -15.34
CA THR A 10 -30.63 -3.04 -13.90
C THR A 10 -30.94 -4.51 -13.60
N SER A 11 -31.68 -5.21 -14.46
CA SER A 11 -31.93 -6.64 -14.35
C SER A 11 -30.82 -7.52 -14.94
N GLN A 12 -29.75 -6.95 -15.51
CA GLN A 12 -28.66 -7.77 -16.03
C GLN A 12 -28.00 -8.53 -14.88
N ARG A 13 -27.81 -9.83 -15.09
CA ARG A 13 -27.15 -10.67 -14.10
C ARG A 13 -25.73 -10.15 -13.88
N GLY A 14 -25.42 -9.74 -12.65
CA GLY A 14 -24.09 -9.31 -12.30
C GLY A 14 -23.07 -10.41 -12.57
N ILE A 15 -21.91 -10.05 -13.11
CA ILE A 15 -20.77 -10.96 -13.25
C ILE A 15 -20.17 -11.24 -11.87
N SER A 16 -19.58 -12.43 -11.65
CA SER A 16 -18.85 -12.72 -10.40
C SER A 16 -17.52 -11.95 -10.32
N VAL A 17 -16.94 -11.80 -9.12
CA VAL A 17 -15.61 -11.16 -8.97
C VAL A 17 -14.54 -11.92 -9.76
N GLY A 18 -14.56 -13.26 -9.71
CA GLY A 18 -13.63 -14.08 -10.48
C GLY A 18 -13.78 -13.93 -11.99
N GLU A 19 -15.01 -13.80 -12.50
CA GLU A 19 -15.24 -13.52 -13.92
C GLU A 19 -14.78 -12.11 -14.31
N ALA A 20 -15.05 -11.11 -13.48
CA ALA A 20 -14.59 -9.75 -13.70
C ALA A 20 -13.05 -9.67 -13.74
N THR A 21 -12.37 -10.36 -12.82
CA THR A 21 -10.90 -10.41 -12.77
C THR A 21 -10.32 -10.97 -14.06
N LYS A 22 -10.89 -12.07 -14.58
CA LYS A 22 -10.47 -12.65 -15.87
C LYS A 22 -10.64 -11.66 -17.02
N LYS A 23 -11.79 -10.99 -17.11
CA LYS A 23 -12.05 -10.00 -18.16
C LYS A 23 -11.14 -8.79 -18.09
N ILE A 24 -10.71 -8.39 -16.89
CA ILE A 24 -9.73 -7.31 -16.72
C ILE A 24 -8.35 -7.75 -17.22
N ALA A 25 -7.94 -8.99 -16.94
CA ALA A 25 -6.68 -9.52 -17.45
C ALA A 25 -6.67 -9.63 -18.99
N ASP A 26 -7.83 -9.90 -19.60
CA ASP A 26 -7.99 -9.94 -21.07
C ASP A 26 -7.87 -8.56 -21.75
N LEU A 27 -7.78 -7.45 -20.99
CA LEU A 27 -7.57 -6.11 -21.56
C LEU A 27 -6.15 -5.87 -22.04
N GLY A 28 -5.19 -6.72 -21.68
CA GLY A 28 -3.79 -6.61 -22.13
C GLY A 28 -3.63 -6.93 -23.61
N TRP A 29 -2.79 -6.15 -24.29
CA TRP A 29 -2.41 -6.44 -25.67
C TRP A 29 -0.94 -6.13 -25.90
N ASN A 30 -0.33 -6.85 -26.84
CA ASN A 30 1.01 -6.56 -27.31
C ASN A 30 0.91 -5.61 -28.52
N PRO A 31 1.44 -4.38 -28.45
CA PRO A 31 1.41 -3.47 -29.58
C PRO A 31 2.20 -4.02 -30.77
N SER A 32 1.64 -3.91 -31.98
CA SER A 32 2.29 -4.35 -33.24
C SER A 32 2.94 -3.21 -34.01
N TYR A 33 2.66 -1.96 -33.64
CA TYR A 33 3.05 -0.75 -34.37
C TYR A 33 4.09 0.10 -33.63
N VAL A 34 4.41 -0.25 -32.39
CA VAL A 34 5.47 0.37 -31.58
C VAL A 34 6.15 -0.70 -30.72
N GLN A 35 7.46 -0.55 -30.50
CA GLN A 35 8.15 -1.32 -29.46
C GLN A 35 7.81 -0.69 -28.11
N GLU A 36 7.35 -1.51 -27.15
CA GLU A 36 7.09 -1.02 -25.80
C GLU A 36 8.40 -0.50 -25.18
N ALA A 37 8.36 0.73 -24.67
CA ALA A 37 9.51 1.33 -24.02
C ALA A 37 9.71 0.70 -22.64
N MET A 38 10.90 0.15 -22.39
CA MET A 38 11.34 -0.25 -21.05
C MET A 38 11.54 1.02 -20.21
N THR A 39 10.45 1.51 -19.64
CA THR A 39 10.41 2.78 -18.89
C THR A 39 11.15 2.65 -17.56
N PHE A 40 11.14 1.45 -16.98
CA PHE A 40 11.84 1.14 -15.74
C PHE A 40 12.76 -0.05 -15.98
N PRO A 41 14.09 0.13 -15.95
CA PRO A 41 15.02 -0.96 -16.18
C PRO A 41 14.99 -1.96 -15.01
N THR A 42 15.23 -3.23 -15.33
CA THR A 42 15.57 -4.23 -14.33
C THR A 42 16.58 -5.25 -14.85
N ASP A 43 17.49 -5.70 -13.99
CA ASP A 43 18.48 -6.75 -14.29
C ASP A 43 17.87 -8.17 -14.26
N TYR A 44 16.64 -8.30 -13.77
CA TYR A 44 15.95 -9.57 -13.60
C TYR A 44 15.16 -9.96 -14.85
N LYS A 45 15.26 -11.24 -15.26
CA LYS A 45 14.44 -11.83 -16.32
C LYS A 45 13.21 -12.53 -15.73
N ILE A 46 12.03 -11.95 -15.92
CA ILE A 46 10.77 -12.48 -15.39
C ILE A 46 10.02 -13.17 -16.52
N ASN A 47 10.27 -14.48 -16.69
CA ASN A 47 9.75 -15.24 -17.84
C ASN A 47 8.40 -15.91 -17.57
N LYS A 48 7.97 -15.95 -16.31
CA LYS A 48 6.71 -16.57 -15.89
C LYS A 48 5.71 -15.47 -15.55
N THR A 49 4.49 -15.58 -16.09
CA THR A 49 3.39 -14.70 -15.69
C THR A 49 3.03 -14.94 -14.21
N PRO A 50 3.22 -13.96 -13.32
CA PRO A 50 2.76 -14.07 -11.94
C PRO A 50 1.23 -14.05 -11.87
N ARG A 51 0.68 -14.63 -10.81
CA ARG A 51 -0.77 -14.64 -10.55
C ARG A 51 -1.13 -13.58 -9.52
N ASP A 52 -2.29 -12.95 -9.66
CA ASP A 52 -2.85 -12.14 -8.56
C ASP A 52 -3.47 -13.08 -7.50
N PRO A 53 -2.94 -13.13 -6.26
CA PRO A 53 -3.47 -13.99 -5.20
C PRO A 53 -4.83 -13.52 -4.67
N MET A 54 -5.13 -12.23 -4.79
CA MET A 54 -6.25 -11.55 -4.14
C MET A 54 -7.43 -11.30 -5.07
N LYS A 55 -7.19 -11.14 -6.38
CA LYS A 55 -8.22 -11.04 -7.44
C LYS A 55 -9.24 -9.94 -7.15
N GLN A 56 -8.73 -8.76 -6.82
CA GLN A 56 -9.56 -7.61 -6.47
C GLN A 56 -10.06 -6.89 -7.71
N VAL A 57 -11.29 -6.37 -7.63
CA VAL A 57 -11.89 -5.54 -8.66
C VAL A 57 -12.48 -4.28 -8.02
N LEU A 58 -12.49 -3.16 -8.73
CA LEU A 58 -12.85 -1.85 -8.14
C LEU A 58 -14.20 -1.86 -7.40
N ARG A 59 -15.21 -2.56 -7.94
CA ARG A 59 -16.54 -2.66 -7.33
C ARG A 59 -16.59 -3.42 -6.00
N SER A 60 -15.63 -4.30 -5.70
CA SER A 60 -15.50 -4.97 -4.39
C SER A 60 -14.55 -4.20 -3.50
N TYR A 61 -13.50 -3.61 -4.09
CA TYR A 61 -12.47 -2.87 -3.39
C TYR A 61 -13.02 -1.60 -2.71
N PHE A 62 -13.71 -0.71 -3.43
CA PHE A 62 -14.13 0.58 -2.86
C PHE A 62 -15.11 0.45 -1.69
N PRO A 63 -16.19 -0.36 -1.76
CA PRO A 63 -17.09 -0.53 -0.62
C PRO A 63 -16.37 -1.11 0.61
N MET A 64 -15.42 -2.03 0.39
CA MET A 64 -14.60 -2.60 1.47
C MET A 64 -13.75 -1.53 2.15
N GLN A 65 -13.06 -0.68 1.38
CA GLN A 65 -12.21 0.38 1.94
C GLN A 65 -13.06 1.49 2.58
N GLU A 66 -14.21 1.83 2.00
CA GLU A 66 -15.17 2.79 2.58
C GLU A 66 -15.67 2.33 3.95
N GLU A 67 -16.04 1.06 4.10
CA GLU A 67 -16.47 0.51 5.39
C GLU A 67 -15.37 0.63 6.45
N LYS A 68 -14.11 0.35 6.07
CA LYS A 68 -12.96 0.49 6.97
C LYS A 68 -12.78 1.94 7.42
N ASP A 69 -12.85 2.89 6.50
CA ASP A 69 -12.66 4.31 6.82
C ASP A 69 -13.79 4.85 7.69
N ASN A 70 -15.04 4.49 7.42
CA ASN A 70 -16.19 4.85 8.25
C ASN A 70 -16.03 4.37 9.70
N ARG A 71 -15.54 3.14 9.89
CA ARG A 71 -15.24 2.60 11.23
C ARG A 71 -14.12 3.36 11.93
N VAL A 72 -13.07 3.74 11.19
CA VAL A 72 -11.96 4.53 11.73
C VAL A 72 -12.46 5.88 12.24
N TYR A 73 -13.15 6.65 11.42
CA TYR A 73 -13.61 7.98 11.80
C TYR A 73 -14.65 7.94 12.93
N GLY A 74 -15.53 6.93 12.95
CA GLY A 74 -16.46 6.73 14.06
C GLY A 74 -15.75 6.45 15.39
N ALA A 75 -14.67 5.67 15.38
CA ALA A 75 -13.88 5.39 16.57
C ALA A 75 -13.03 6.60 17.04
N LEU A 76 -12.56 7.46 16.12
CA LEU A 76 -11.90 8.72 16.48
C LEU A 76 -12.86 9.68 17.21
N ASP A 77 -14.11 9.81 16.76
CA ASP A 77 -15.14 10.59 17.48
C ASP A 77 -15.41 10.00 18.87
N ALA A 78 -15.48 8.68 18.98
CA ALA A 78 -15.65 8.01 20.27
C ALA A 78 -14.47 8.24 21.22
N ALA A 79 -13.22 8.21 20.73
CA ALA A 79 -12.03 8.48 21.52
C ALA A 79 -12.00 9.92 22.04
N LEU A 80 -12.43 10.89 21.22
CA LEU A 80 -12.52 12.29 21.63
C LEU A 80 -13.58 12.48 22.72
N ARG A 81 -14.79 11.94 22.53
CA ARG A 81 -15.87 12.00 23.52
C ARG A 81 -15.55 11.24 24.81
N GLY A 82 -14.73 10.22 24.72
CA GLY A 82 -14.21 9.45 25.84
C GLY A 82 -13.08 10.13 26.61
N ASP A 83 -12.71 11.36 26.25
CA ASP A 83 -11.64 12.14 26.89
C ASP A 83 -10.31 11.36 26.93
N MET A 84 -9.96 10.70 25.82
CA MET A 84 -8.75 9.88 25.69
C MET A 84 -7.50 10.65 26.12
N PHE A 85 -7.36 11.90 25.66
CA PHE A 85 -6.18 12.72 25.94
C PHE A 85 -5.99 13.08 27.42
N ARG A 86 -7.02 12.97 28.25
CA ARG A 86 -6.88 13.12 29.70
C ARG A 86 -6.14 11.97 30.35
N ASN A 87 -6.23 10.77 29.76
CA ASN A 87 -5.73 9.53 30.36
C ASN A 87 -4.50 8.95 29.64
N VAL A 88 -4.15 9.49 28.46
CA VAL A 88 -2.98 9.05 27.69
C VAL A 88 -1.67 9.44 28.39
N GLU A 89 -0.68 8.56 28.36
CA GLU A 89 0.67 8.84 28.85
C GLU A 89 1.32 9.95 27.99
N PRO A 90 1.72 11.10 28.57
CA PRO A 90 2.27 12.20 27.79
C PRO A 90 3.52 11.81 26.98
N ARG A 91 4.40 10.97 27.54
CA ARG A 91 5.60 10.48 26.83
C ARG A 91 5.25 9.72 25.55
N TRP A 92 4.12 9.03 25.54
CA TRP A 92 3.64 8.33 24.35
C TRP A 92 3.25 9.32 23.24
N VAL A 93 2.53 10.40 23.61
CA VAL A 93 2.13 11.41 22.62
C VAL A 93 3.34 12.17 22.07
N GLU A 94 4.34 12.44 22.90
CA GLU A 94 5.63 13.01 22.42
C GLU A 94 6.34 12.08 21.42
N TRP A 95 6.29 10.76 21.64
CA TRP A 95 6.80 9.78 20.68
C TRP A 95 6.00 9.78 19.36
N MET A 96 4.68 10.00 19.42
CA MET A 96 3.84 10.09 18.22
C MET A 96 4.20 11.26 17.31
N LYS A 97 4.69 12.39 17.87
CA LYS A 97 5.17 13.52 17.07
C LYS A 97 6.29 13.09 16.12
N LEU A 98 7.21 12.24 16.58
CA LEU A 98 8.27 11.71 15.74
C LEU A 98 7.76 10.63 14.77
N PHE A 99 7.00 9.66 15.28
CA PHE A 99 6.52 8.53 14.50
C PHE A 99 5.63 8.96 13.33
N LEU A 100 4.60 9.76 13.60
CA LEU A 100 3.65 10.23 12.59
C LEU A 100 4.24 11.31 11.66
N ALA A 101 5.38 11.91 12.03
CA ALA A 101 6.14 12.76 11.11
C ALA A 101 6.95 11.95 10.09
N ILE A 102 7.18 10.65 10.32
CA ILE A 102 7.97 9.81 9.42
C ILE A 102 7.07 8.93 8.55
N ILE A 103 6.18 8.15 9.15
CA ILE A 103 5.50 7.02 8.50
C ILE A 103 4.70 7.37 7.23
N PRO A 104 4.00 8.52 7.13
CA PRO A 104 3.26 8.86 5.90
C PRO A 104 4.12 8.98 4.64
N PHE A 105 5.44 9.20 4.78
CA PHE A 105 6.36 9.36 3.66
C PHE A 105 6.74 8.01 3.00
N PRO A 106 7.13 6.96 3.74
CA PRO A 106 7.18 5.59 3.24
C PRO A 106 5.94 5.19 2.45
N GLU A 107 4.74 5.46 2.97
CA GLU A 107 3.49 5.06 2.28
C GLU A 107 3.36 5.75 0.91
N ILE A 108 3.52 7.08 0.84
CA ILE A 108 3.41 7.76 -0.46
C ILE A 108 4.53 7.36 -1.43
N SER A 109 5.71 6.98 -0.92
CA SER A 109 6.79 6.44 -1.74
C SER A 109 6.43 5.03 -2.25
N ALA A 110 5.83 4.19 -1.42
CA ALA A 110 5.32 2.88 -1.79
C ALA A 110 4.25 3.02 -2.89
N ALA A 111 3.31 3.96 -2.75
CA ALA A 111 2.30 4.27 -3.78
C ALA A 111 2.95 4.56 -5.14
N ARG A 112 3.99 5.42 -5.15
CA ARG A 112 4.72 5.77 -6.38
C ARG A 112 5.45 4.58 -6.98
N SER A 113 5.99 3.70 -6.15
CA SER A 113 6.76 2.52 -6.60
C SER A 113 5.89 1.47 -7.30
N MET A 114 4.58 1.41 -6.99
CA MET A 114 3.66 0.43 -7.57
C MET A 114 3.55 0.53 -9.09
N ALA A 115 3.61 1.74 -9.64
CA ALA A 115 3.65 1.93 -11.09
C ALA A 115 4.93 1.35 -11.72
N MET A 116 6.04 1.33 -10.99
CA MET A 116 7.31 0.75 -11.44
C MET A 116 7.20 -0.78 -11.49
N VAL A 117 6.77 -1.42 -10.40
CA VAL A 117 6.65 -2.89 -10.33
C VAL A 117 5.58 -3.45 -11.26
N ALA A 118 4.47 -2.73 -11.45
CA ALA A 118 3.46 -3.10 -12.44
C ALA A 118 4.05 -3.16 -13.86
N ARG A 119 4.99 -2.29 -14.22
CA ARG A 119 5.58 -2.27 -15.56
C ARG A 119 6.52 -3.44 -15.83
N ILE A 120 7.23 -3.94 -14.82
CA ILE A 120 8.12 -5.09 -14.99
C ILE A 120 7.40 -6.44 -14.83
N ALA A 121 6.19 -6.45 -14.28
CA ALA A 121 5.38 -7.67 -14.17
C ALA A 121 4.84 -8.09 -15.55
N PRO A 122 5.16 -9.31 -16.03
CA PRO A 122 4.64 -9.82 -17.29
C PRO A 122 3.16 -10.21 -17.17
N GLY A 123 2.39 -10.00 -18.24
CA GLY A 123 0.93 -10.19 -18.24
C GLY A 123 0.20 -9.13 -17.43
N GLU A 124 -1.13 -9.27 -17.32
CA GLU A 124 -1.98 -8.20 -16.75
C GLU A 124 -2.54 -8.48 -15.35
N GLU A 125 -2.58 -9.75 -14.91
CA GLU A 125 -3.21 -10.12 -13.65
C GLU A 125 -2.60 -9.35 -12.48
N LEU A 126 -1.28 -9.46 -12.30
CA LEU A 126 -0.60 -8.84 -11.15
C LEU A 126 -0.51 -7.31 -11.26
N ARG A 127 -0.60 -6.74 -12.48
CA ARG A 127 -0.61 -5.27 -12.67
C ARG A 127 -1.82 -4.63 -11.99
N THR A 128 -2.96 -5.32 -12.02
CA THR A 128 -4.15 -4.89 -11.28
C THR A 128 -3.90 -4.95 -9.78
N GLY A 129 -3.25 -6.01 -9.28
CA GLY A 129 -2.86 -6.15 -7.87
C GLY A 129 -1.99 -4.99 -7.38
N PHE A 130 -0.95 -4.62 -8.13
CA PHE A 130 -0.10 -3.46 -7.81
C PHE A 130 -0.85 -2.13 -7.93
N THR A 131 -1.81 -2.02 -8.87
CA THR A 131 -2.65 -0.82 -8.97
C THR A 131 -3.56 -0.66 -7.74
N MET A 132 -4.10 -1.75 -7.20
CA MET A 132 -4.87 -1.71 -5.96
C MET A 132 -3.98 -1.35 -4.76
N GLN A 133 -2.78 -1.94 -4.68
CA GLN A 133 -1.80 -1.57 -3.66
C GLN A 133 -1.44 -0.09 -3.74
N MET A 134 -1.28 0.50 -4.94
CA MET A 134 -1.05 1.93 -5.08
C MET A 134 -2.14 2.76 -4.38
N ILE A 135 -3.41 2.36 -4.53
CA ILE A 135 -4.54 3.06 -3.91
C ILE A 135 -4.55 2.82 -2.39
N ASP A 136 -4.20 1.62 -1.93
CA ASP A 136 -4.00 1.33 -0.50
C ASP A 136 -2.94 2.26 0.10
N GLU A 137 -1.80 2.43 -0.56
CA GLU A 137 -0.73 3.29 -0.04
C GLU A 137 -1.09 4.79 -0.05
N PHE A 138 -1.88 5.24 -1.04
CA PHE A 138 -2.46 6.58 -1.00
C PHE A 138 -3.40 6.73 0.21
N ARG A 139 -4.21 5.72 0.49
CA ARG A 139 -5.07 5.67 1.68
C ARG A 139 -4.22 5.70 2.95
N HIS A 140 -3.16 4.90 3.04
CA HIS A 140 -2.27 4.81 4.20
C HIS A 140 -1.63 6.16 4.52
N SER A 141 -1.01 6.81 3.53
CA SER A 141 -0.43 8.14 3.69
C SER A 141 -1.47 9.15 4.17
N THR A 142 -2.65 9.16 3.53
CA THR A 142 -3.72 10.12 3.85
C THR A 142 -4.31 9.90 5.25
N ILE A 143 -4.64 8.66 5.61
CA ILE A 143 -5.29 8.36 6.88
C ILE A 143 -4.35 8.59 8.07
N GLN A 144 -3.05 8.33 7.89
CA GLN A 144 -2.03 8.62 8.90
C GLN A 144 -1.77 10.13 9.03
N MET A 145 -1.76 10.89 7.93
CA MET A 145 -1.71 12.36 7.99
C MET A 145 -2.96 12.94 8.68
N ASN A 146 -4.14 12.38 8.43
CA ASN A 146 -5.38 12.77 9.11
C ASN A 146 -5.34 12.44 10.60
N LEU A 147 -4.79 11.29 10.99
CA LEU A 147 -4.55 10.96 12.40
C LEU A 147 -3.64 11.99 13.07
N LYS A 148 -2.52 12.31 12.43
CA LYS A 148 -1.57 13.33 12.91
C LYS A 148 -2.25 14.69 13.08
N LYS A 149 -3.06 15.10 12.10
CA LYS A 149 -3.88 16.32 12.20
C LYS A 149 -4.85 16.24 13.39
N TRP A 150 -5.51 15.11 13.59
CA TRP A 150 -6.43 14.90 14.71
C TRP A 150 -5.71 15.00 16.07
N TYR A 151 -4.48 14.48 16.19
CA TYR A 151 -3.63 14.73 17.37
C TYR A 151 -3.37 16.21 17.58
N MET A 152 -2.96 16.92 16.54
CA MET A 152 -2.66 18.35 16.57
C MET A 152 -3.88 19.20 16.96
N GLU A 153 -5.09 18.80 16.56
CA GLU A 153 -6.32 19.55 16.87
C GLU A 153 -6.82 19.33 18.30
N ASN A 154 -6.48 18.21 18.94
CA ASN A 154 -7.14 17.76 20.17
C ASN A 154 -6.19 17.54 21.37
N TYR A 155 -4.88 17.43 21.15
CA TYR A 155 -3.90 17.31 22.23
C TYR A 155 -3.45 18.68 22.75
N ILE A 156 -3.11 18.76 24.04
CA ILE A 156 -2.72 20.01 24.71
C ILE A 156 -1.43 20.62 24.13
N ASP A 157 -0.50 19.78 23.66
CA ASP A 157 0.76 20.23 23.06
C ASP A 157 0.84 19.81 21.58
N PRO A 158 0.33 20.65 20.66
CA PRO A 158 0.31 20.33 19.23
C PRO A 158 1.68 20.51 18.56
N ALA A 159 2.63 21.19 19.20
CA ALA A 159 3.91 21.53 18.59
C ALA A 159 4.71 20.26 18.26
N GLY A 160 5.15 20.14 17.00
CA GLY A 160 5.86 18.97 16.50
C GLY A 160 5.01 18.02 15.66
N PHE A 161 3.67 18.13 15.67
CA PHE A 161 2.83 17.41 14.70
C PHE A 161 2.77 18.08 13.32
N ASP A 162 3.17 19.34 13.25
CA ASP A 162 3.17 20.21 12.07
C ASP A 162 4.45 20.13 11.23
N ILE A 163 5.52 19.52 11.75
CA ILE A 163 6.87 19.62 11.16
C ILE A 163 7.18 18.61 10.05
N THR A 164 6.25 17.74 9.63
CA THR A 164 6.56 16.56 8.77
C THR A 164 7.40 16.87 7.54
N GLU A 165 6.95 17.79 6.69
CA GLU A 165 7.70 18.16 5.48
C GLU A 165 8.96 18.96 5.81
N GLU A 166 8.88 19.85 6.79
CA GLU A 166 10.00 20.71 7.17
C GLU A 166 11.15 19.90 7.79
N ALA A 167 10.85 18.92 8.64
CA ALA A 167 11.82 18.10 9.33
C ALA A 167 12.44 17.04 8.42
N PHE A 168 11.87 16.81 7.24
CA PHE A 168 12.25 15.71 6.36
C PHE A 168 13.73 15.76 5.96
N GLY A 169 14.50 14.75 6.36
CA GLY A 169 15.96 14.68 6.14
C GLY A 169 16.80 15.72 6.89
N LYS A 170 16.22 16.44 7.87
CA LYS A 170 16.93 17.48 8.64
C LYS A 170 17.39 17.05 10.04
N CYS A 171 16.98 15.89 10.53
CA CYS A 171 17.49 15.31 11.78
C CYS A 171 17.75 13.82 11.61
N TYR A 172 18.41 13.19 12.59
CA TYR A 172 18.81 11.78 12.50
C TYR A 172 17.61 10.85 12.22
N ALA A 173 16.49 11.08 12.91
CA ALA A 173 15.32 10.22 12.81
C ALA A 173 14.58 10.38 11.48
N THR A 174 14.35 11.61 11.02
CA THR A 174 13.70 11.87 9.72
C THR A 174 14.61 11.53 8.54
N THR A 175 15.93 11.51 8.74
CA THR A 175 16.90 11.00 7.75
C THR A 175 16.78 9.49 7.57
N ILE A 176 16.60 8.73 8.66
CA ILE A 176 16.34 7.28 8.60
C ILE A 176 15.02 7.02 7.85
N GLY A 177 13.97 7.76 8.18
CA GLY A 177 12.68 7.67 7.49
C GLY A 177 12.79 7.96 5.99
N ARG A 178 13.55 8.99 5.62
CA ARG A 178 13.84 9.33 4.23
C ARG A 178 14.58 8.22 3.50
N GLN A 179 15.64 7.69 4.09
CA GLN A 179 16.43 6.60 3.51
C GLN A 179 15.58 5.34 3.28
N PHE A 180 14.73 5.00 4.25
CA PHE A 180 13.82 3.87 4.14
C PHE A 180 12.86 4.03 2.95
N ALA A 181 12.22 5.20 2.85
CA ALA A 181 11.21 5.44 1.83
C ALA A 181 11.76 5.71 0.43
N GLU A 182 12.83 6.49 0.29
CA GLU A 182 13.45 6.76 -1.03
C GLU A 182 14.00 5.47 -1.66
N GLY A 183 14.37 4.48 -0.85
CA GLY A 183 14.79 3.16 -1.32
C GLY A 183 13.70 2.39 -2.07
N PHE A 184 12.41 2.70 -1.87
CA PHE A 184 11.31 2.05 -2.59
C PHE A 184 11.24 2.45 -4.07
N ILE A 185 11.78 3.61 -4.42
CA ILE A 185 11.67 4.21 -5.76
C ILE A 185 13.03 4.44 -6.44
N THR A 186 14.12 4.05 -5.80
CA THR A 186 15.49 4.34 -6.28
C THR A 186 16.25 3.06 -6.54
N GLY A 187 16.68 2.87 -7.79
CA GLY A 187 17.49 1.73 -8.22
C GLY A 187 16.75 0.81 -9.19
N ASP A 188 17.25 -0.43 -9.29
CA ASP A 188 16.61 -1.50 -10.05
C ASP A 188 15.19 -1.77 -9.52
N THR A 189 14.21 -1.84 -10.42
CA THR A 189 12.79 -1.90 -10.04
C THR A 189 12.44 -3.13 -9.21
N MET A 190 13.00 -4.29 -9.57
CA MET A 190 12.78 -5.53 -8.83
C MET A 190 13.39 -5.42 -7.42
N THR A 191 14.58 -4.84 -7.32
CA THR A 191 15.30 -4.67 -6.05
C THR A 191 14.62 -3.65 -5.14
N ALA A 192 14.28 -2.47 -5.66
CA ALA A 192 13.73 -1.36 -4.89
C ALA A 192 12.28 -1.60 -4.46
N ALA A 193 11.41 -1.96 -5.41
CA ALA A 193 9.97 -1.94 -5.19
C ALA A 193 9.37 -3.34 -4.95
N CYS A 194 9.99 -4.42 -5.46
CA CYS A 194 9.56 -5.77 -5.07
C CYS A 194 10.32 -6.26 -3.84
N MET A 195 11.65 -6.38 -3.91
CA MET A 195 12.43 -6.97 -2.83
C MET A 195 12.46 -6.10 -1.58
N TYR A 196 12.88 -4.84 -1.72
CA TYR A 196 13.07 -3.97 -0.56
C TYR A 196 11.75 -3.51 0.05
N LEU A 197 10.78 -3.05 -0.75
CA LEU A 197 9.45 -2.71 -0.27
C LEU A 197 8.62 -3.96 0.09
N THR A 198 8.09 -4.68 -0.90
CA THR A 198 7.03 -5.68 -0.60
C THR A 198 7.51 -6.91 0.18
N VAL A 199 8.70 -7.42 -0.13
CA VAL A 199 9.22 -8.65 0.51
C VAL A 199 9.92 -8.35 1.84
N VAL A 200 10.67 -7.25 1.96
CA VAL A 200 11.42 -6.93 3.17
C VAL A 200 10.66 -5.94 4.06
N ALA A 201 10.40 -4.72 3.59
CA ALA A 201 9.76 -3.70 4.41
C ALA A 201 8.37 -4.15 4.87
N GLU A 202 7.49 -4.51 3.94
CA GLU A 202 6.09 -4.83 4.25
C GLU A 202 5.97 -6.13 5.03
N THR A 203 6.56 -7.21 4.51
CA THR A 203 6.42 -8.54 5.12
C THR A 203 7.18 -8.67 6.43
N ALA A 204 8.42 -8.17 6.53
CA ALA A 204 9.26 -8.41 7.70
C ALA A 204 9.13 -7.32 8.78
N PHE A 205 8.98 -6.05 8.39
CA PHE A 205 9.03 -4.93 9.32
C PHE A 205 7.68 -4.26 9.56
N THR A 206 7.03 -3.69 8.54
CA THR A 206 5.85 -2.84 8.74
C THR A 206 4.64 -3.65 9.19
N ASN A 207 4.43 -4.88 8.71
CA ASN A 207 3.34 -5.71 9.21
C ASN A 207 3.48 -5.98 10.71
N THR A 208 4.70 -6.31 11.16
CA THR A 208 5.02 -6.49 12.59
C THR A 208 4.85 -5.18 13.36
N LEU A 209 5.36 -4.08 12.82
CA LEU A 209 5.26 -2.74 13.40
C LEU A 209 3.79 -2.31 13.57
N PHE A 210 2.93 -2.60 12.60
CA PHE A 210 1.52 -2.21 12.60
C PHE A 210 0.64 -3.11 13.47
N VAL A 211 1.20 -4.15 14.09
CA VAL A 211 0.56 -4.89 15.18
C VAL A 211 1.15 -4.48 16.54
N ALA A 212 2.47 -4.30 16.59
CA ALA A 212 3.17 -3.92 17.82
C ALA A 212 2.82 -2.49 18.26
N MET A 213 2.83 -1.51 17.35
CA MET A 213 2.55 -0.10 17.67
C MET A 213 1.14 0.12 18.21
N PRO A 214 0.05 -0.42 17.60
CA PRO A 214 -1.27 -0.41 18.22
C PRO A 214 -1.31 -1.01 19.63
N SER A 215 -0.59 -2.11 19.85
CA SER A 215 -0.57 -2.76 21.17
C SER A 215 0.08 -1.86 22.22
N GLU A 216 1.18 -1.19 21.88
CA GLU A 216 1.84 -0.23 22.77
C GLU A 216 1.02 1.05 22.96
N ALA A 217 0.33 1.53 21.93
CA ALA A 217 -0.56 2.68 22.03
C ALA A 217 -1.68 2.45 23.05
N ALA A 218 -2.35 1.31 22.94
CA ALA A 218 -3.43 0.94 23.86
C ALA A 218 -2.94 0.82 25.31
N ARG A 219 -1.70 0.32 25.53
CA ARG A 219 -1.07 0.26 26.86
C ARG A 219 -0.78 1.64 27.45
N ASN A 220 -0.57 2.64 26.60
CA ASN A 220 -0.31 4.02 26.98
C ASN A 220 -1.58 4.89 26.99
N GLY A 221 -2.77 4.30 26.82
CA GLY A 221 -4.05 5.03 26.86
C GLY A 221 -4.41 5.73 25.54
N ASP A 222 -3.70 5.43 24.45
CA ASP A 222 -4.02 5.89 23.10
C ASP A 222 -4.83 4.82 22.36
N TYR A 223 -6.10 5.16 22.08
CA TYR A 223 -7.01 4.31 21.32
C TYR A 223 -7.22 4.80 19.88
N ALA A 224 -6.70 5.98 19.53
CA ALA A 224 -6.82 6.55 18.19
C ALA A 224 -5.82 5.89 17.22
N LEU A 225 -4.56 5.69 17.64
CA LEU A 225 -3.56 5.03 16.80
C LEU A 225 -3.94 3.57 16.48
N PRO A 226 -4.37 2.73 17.44
CA PRO A 226 -4.81 1.37 17.13
C PRO A 226 -5.91 1.32 16.08
N THR A 227 -6.91 2.19 16.18
CA THR A 227 -8.03 2.26 15.24
C THR A 227 -7.53 2.47 13.80
N VAL A 228 -6.59 3.40 13.60
CA VAL A 228 -6.06 3.70 12.26
C VAL A 228 -5.12 2.60 11.78
N PHE A 229 -4.13 2.21 12.58
CA PHE A 229 -3.06 1.32 12.15
C PHE A 229 -3.52 -0.14 11.98
N LEU A 230 -4.51 -0.60 12.75
CA LEU A 230 -5.12 -1.92 12.50
C LEU A 230 -5.97 -1.92 11.22
N SER A 231 -6.53 -0.77 10.84
CA SER A 231 -7.26 -0.61 9.59
C SER A 231 -6.30 -0.62 8.38
N VAL A 232 -5.14 0.02 8.51
CA VAL A 232 -4.03 -0.05 7.54
C VAL A 232 -3.48 -1.48 7.44
N GLN A 233 -3.19 -2.13 8.56
CA GLN A 233 -2.65 -3.50 8.60
C GLN A 233 -3.52 -4.52 7.86
N SER A 234 -4.84 -4.32 7.84
CA SER A 234 -5.77 -5.19 7.12
C SER A 234 -5.58 -5.17 5.59
N ASP A 235 -4.89 -4.16 5.05
CA ASP A 235 -4.56 -4.04 3.63
C ASP A 235 -3.24 -4.74 3.26
N GLU A 236 -2.26 -4.70 4.17
CA GLU A 236 -0.90 -5.25 4.01
C GLU A 236 -0.85 -6.71 3.54
N SER A 237 -1.85 -7.52 3.92
CA SER A 237 -1.94 -8.92 3.47
C SER A 237 -1.96 -9.06 1.93
N ARG A 238 -2.49 -8.06 1.22
CA ARG A 238 -2.52 -8.03 -0.25
C ARG A 238 -1.15 -7.71 -0.82
N HIS A 239 -0.44 -6.81 -0.16
CA HIS A 239 0.84 -6.28 -0.58
C HIS A 239 1.93 -7.35 -0.53
N ILE A 240 1.95 -8.10 0.58
CA ILE A 240 2.78 -9.30 0.76
C ILE A 240 2.51 -10.32 -0.36
N GLY A 241 1.23 -10.53 -0.70
CA GLY A 241 0.83 -11.44 -1.78
C GLY A 241 1.37 -11.02 -3.14
N ASN A 242 1.33 -9.72 -3.44
CA ASN A 242 1.85 -9.17 -4.69
C ASN A 242 3.36 -9.39 -4.81
N GLY A 243 4.11 -9.01 -3.78
CA GLY A 243 5.56 -9.17 -3.71
C GLY A 243 6.01 -10.61 -3.85
N HIS A 244 5.36 -11.52 -3.11
CA HIS A 244 5.64 -12.94 -3.19
C HIS A 244 5.39 -13.50 -4.60
N SER A 245 4.28 -13.11 -5.24
CA SER A 245 3.95 -13.60 -6.58
C SER A 245 4.99 -13.18 -7.63
N LEU A 246 5.43 -11.91 -7.60
CA LEU A 246 6.46 -11.41 -8.50
C LEU A 246 7.82 -12.05 -8.22
N LEU A 247 8.20 -12.20 -6.94
CA LEU A 247 9.42 -12.91 -6.55
C LEU A 247 9.43 -14.34 -7.11
N MET A 248 8.36 -15.11 -6.89
CA MET A 248 8.28 -16.48 -7.39
C MET A 248 8.32 -16.58 -8.92
N ALA A 249 7.83 -15.55 -9.63
CA ALA A 249 7.96 -15.47 -11.09
C ALA A 249 9.40 -15.22 -11.55
N SER A 250 10.20 -14.49 -10.77
CA SER A 250 11.61 -14.21 -11.06
C SER A 250 12.55 -15.39 -10.76
N LEU A 251 12.21 -16.25 -9.79
CA LEU A 251 13.04 -17.38 -9.35
C LEU A 251 13.10 -18.55 -10.35
N GLY A 252 12.22 -18.60 -11.34
CA GLY A 252 12.19 -19.67 -12.35
C GLY A 252 13.39 -19.70 -13.31
N CYS A 253 14.29 -18.70 -13.25
CA CYS A 253 15.53 -18.68 -14.00
C CYS A 253 16.69 -19.09 -13.09
N HIS A 254 16.81 -20.39 -12.80
CA HIS A 254 17.94 -20.94 -12.04
C HIS A 254 18.85 -21.83 -12.88
N ASP A 255 19.06 -21.46 -14.14
CA ASP A 255 20.14 -22.03 -14.95
C ASP A 255 20.84 -20.91 -15.71
N ARG A 256 22.06 -20.57 -15.29
CA ARG A 256 23.03 -19.83 -16.12
C ARG A 256 23.36 -20.58 -17.44
N TYR A 257 22.82 -21.78 -17.64
CA TYR A 257 22.91 -22.59 -18.85
C TYR A 257 21.89 -22.22 -19.95
N CYS A 258 20.82 -21.49 -19.65
CA CYS A 258 19.80 -21.15 -20.66
C CYS A 258 20.21 -19.99 -21.59
N ALA A 259 21.37 -19.38 -21.39
CA ALA A 259 21.83 -18.24 -22.18
C ALA A 259 22.59 -18.62 -23.46
N ASP A 260 23.08 -19.85 -23.60
CA ASP A 260 24.05 -20.21 -24.66
C ASP A 260 23.50 -21.09 -25.80
N HIS A 261 22.26 -21.58 -25.74
CA HIS A 261 21.71 -22.47 -26.79
C HIS A 261 20.39 -21.95 -27.33
N GLY A 262 20.47 -20.98 -28.25
CA GLY A 262 19.34 -20.44 -28.97
C GLY A 262 19.75 -19.58 -30.17
N SER A 263 20.63 -20.12 -31.02
CA SER A 263 20.93 -19.63 -32.38
C SER A 263 20.68 -20.75 -33.37
#